data_AF-A0A6M2F3U0-F1
#
_entry.id   AF-A0A6M2F3U0-F1
#
_cell.length_a   1.000
_cell.length_b   1.000
_cell.length_c   1.000
_cell.angle_alpha   90.00
_cell.angle_beta   90.00
_cell.angle_gamma   90.00
#
_symmetry.space_group_name_H-M   'P 1'
#
loop_
_entity.id
_entity.type
_entity.pdbx_description
1 polymer ?
#
loop_
_entity_poly.entity_id
_entity_poly.type
_entity_poly.pdbx_seq_one_letter_code
_entity_poly.pdbx_strand_id
1 'polypeptide(L)'
;MSSEERNAERQHGRDYHDPPPAPLLDMGELKQWSFYRASIAEFIATFLFLFFAVSTVVNYKEPNYTDQCSRVGYLGIACAYGGMIFVLVYCTSGISGGHLNPAVTFAMLVARKMSLIRAAAYMVAQCLGATLGVLFVFCFMYADEQQNSDGVVNVVSRNYSKGAGLGIEFVGTFVLVYTVFSATDPKRNARDSHVPVLAPLPIGFAVFVVHLATIPITGTGINPARSLATNLIYRGTAEVMDDLVRSSLTSSIHVNSYYPFAFQRNINMWRVVIDNPSHIKILNETTVTFDSQPCTHCNSVASHNLA
;
A
#
# COMPACT_ATOMS: atom_id res chain seq x y z
N MET A 1 25.07 -16.79 42.85
CA MET A 1 24.70 -16.28 41.52
C MET A 1 25.61 -15.12 41.15
N SER A 2 26.60 -15.39 40.31
CA SER A 2 27.59 -14.39 39.87
C SER A 2 26.94 -13.37 38.94
N SER A 3 27.58 -12.21 38.77
CA SER A 3 27.19 -11.19 37.77
C SER A 3 27.18 -11.75 36.34
N GLU A 4 28.00 -12.75 36.05
CA GLU A 4 28.06 -13.44 34.75
C GLU A 4 26.87 -14.39 34.56
N GLU A 5 26.46 -15.14 35.59
CA GLU A 5 25.27 -15.99 35.53
C GLU A 5 23.99 -15.17 35.34
N ARG A 6 23.88 -13.99 35.98
CA ARG A 6 22.77 -13.05 35.74
C ARG A 6 22.78 -12.45 34.33
N ASN A 7 23.94 -12.24 33.74
CA ASN A 7 24.05 -11.76 32.35
C ASN A 7 23.75 -12.87 31.34
N ALA A 8 24.14 -14.11 31.63
CA ALA A 8 23.82 -15.29 30.84
C ALA A 8 22.31 -15.60 30.87
N GLU A 9 21.65 -15.54 32.03
CA GLU A 9 20.18 -15.66 32.11
C GLU A 9 19.46 -14.50 31.39
N ARG A 10 19.98 -13.26 31.50
CA ARG A 10 19.44 -12.12 30.75
C ARG A 10 19.66 -12.24 29.25
N GLN A 11 20.71 -12.91 28.79
CA GLN A 11 20.94 -13.17 27.36
C GLN A 11 20.09 -14.33 26.85
N HIS A 12 19.91 -15.40 27.65
CA HIS A 12 19.11 -16.57 27.27
C HIS A 12 17.60 -16.27 27.23
N GLY A 13 17.12 -15.28 28.00
CA GLY A 13 15.75 -14.76 27.89
C GLY A 13 15.52 -13.75 26.75
N ARG A 14 16.51 -13.49 25.88
CA ARG A 14 16.45 -12.50 24.79
C ARG A 14 16.39 -13.10 23.39
N ASP A 15 16.39 -14.42 23.25
CA ASP A 15 16.17 -15.06 21.96
C ASP A 15 14.70 -14.96 21.57
N TYR A 16 14.44 -14.17 20.53
CA TYR A 16 13.09 -13.95 20.01
C TYR A 16 12.61 -15.24 19.35
N HIS A 17 11.58 -15.84 19.92
CA HIS A 17 10.83 -16.91 19.28
C HIS A 17 9.67 -16.32 18.48
N ASP A 18 9.64 -16.61 17.18
CA ASP A 18 8.51 -16.27 16.33
C ASP A 18 7.21 -16.88 16.89
N PRO A 19 6.09 -16.13 16.88
CA PRO A 19 4.81 -16.68 17.23
C PRO A 19 4.44 -17.82 16.27
N PRO A 20 3.70 -18.84 16.73
CA PRO A 20 3.29 -19.95 15.88
C PRO A 20 2.49 -19.44 14.67
N PRO A 21 2.62 -20.07 13.49
CA PRO A 21 1.86 -19.70 12.30
C PRO A 21 0.36 -19.70 12.58
N ALA A 22 -0.35 -18.66 12.13
CA ALA A 22 -1.79 -18.57 12.32
C ALA A 22 -2.49 -19.77 11.67
N PRO A 23 -3.53 -20.36 12.28
CA PRO A 23 -4.32 -21.40 11.64
C PRO A 23 -4.91 -20.90 10.30
N LEU A 24 -4.91 -21.75 9.25
CA LEU A 24 -5.47 -21.37 7.94
C LEU A 24 -6.96 -21.07 8.05
N LEU A 25 -7.69 -21.90 8.79
CA LEU A 25 -9.11 -21.76 9.04
C LEU A 25 -9.32 -21.64 10.55
N ASP A 26 -9.85 -20.50 10.98
CA ASP A 26 -10.25 -20.25 12.37
C ASP A 26 -11.66 -19.67 12.41
N MET A 27 -12.65 -20.57 12.41
CA MET A 27 -14.06 -20.19 12.47
C MET A 27 -14.44 -19.55 13.82
N GLY A 28 -13.59 -19.67 14.84
CA GLY A 28 -13.78 -19.04 16.15
C GLY A 28 -13.78 -17.52 16.07
N GLU A 29 -13.05 -16.95 15.11
CA GLU A 29 -12.97 -15.50 14.90
C GLU A 29 -14.34 -14.87 14.58
N LEU A 30 -15.24 -15.60 13.91
CA LEU A 30 -16.57 -15.11 13.56
C LEU A 30 -17.46 -14.84 14.79
N LYS A 31 -17.12 -15.42 15.93
CA LYS A 31 -17.84 -15.17 17.20
C LYS A 31 -17.29 -13.95 17.93
N GLN A 32 -16.13 -13.43 17.53
CA GLN A 32 -15.47 -12.35 18.23
C GLN A 32 -15.93 -10.99 17.71
N TRP A 33 -16.28 -10.08 18.62
CA TRP A 33 -16.65 -8.72 18.25
C TRP A 33 -15.48 -7.92 17.66
N SER A 34 -14.25 -8.23 18.06
CA SER A 34 -13.01 -7.66 17.52
C SER A 34 -12.88 -7.89 16.01
N PHE A 35 -13.31 -9.05 15.51
CA PHE A 35 -13.31 -9.38 14.08
C PHE A 35 -14.15 -8.38 13.27
N TYR A 36 -15.40 -8.17 13.66
CA TYR A 36 -16.29 -7.24 12.96
C TYR A 36 -15.80 -5.79 13.07
N ARG A 37 -15.31 -5.38 14.24
CA ARG A 37 -14.72 -4.05 14.43
C ARG A 37 -13.53 -3.83 13.50
N ALA A 38 -12.70 -4.85 13.31
CA ALA A 38 -11.55 -4.77 12.42
C ALA A 38 -11.97 -4.71 10.94
N SER A 39 -12.96 -5.50 10.53
CA SER A 39 -13.51 -5.41 9.16
C SER A 39 -14.17 -4.06 8.88
N ILE A 40 -14.89 -3.48 9.85
CA ILE A 40 -15.44 -2.13 9.74
C ILE A 40 -14.32 -1.09 9.66
N ALA A 41 -13.24 -1.24 10.44
CA ALA A 41 -12.09 -0.36 10.36
C ALA A 41 -11.44 -0.37 8.98
N GLU A 42 -11.23 -1.55 8.38
CA GLU A 42 -10.72 -1.68 7.00
C GLU A 42 -11.64 -1.04 5.97
N PHE A 43 -12.97 -1.21 6.11
CA PHE A 43 -13.96 -0.56 5.26
C PHE A 43 -13.87 0.97 5.35
N ILE A 44 -13.96 1.54 6.56
CA ILE A 44 -13.94 3.00 6.78
C ILE A 44 -12.62 3.59 6.32
N ALA A 45 -11.50 2.95 6.66
CA ALA A 45 -10.19 3.42 6.29
C ALA A 45 -10.00 3.41 4.77
N THR A 46 -10.43 2.35 4.08
CA THR A 46 -10.35 2.30 2.61
C THR A 46 -11.31 3.30 1.95
N PHE A 47 -12.49 3.54 2.53
CA PHE A 47 -13.39 4.63 2.12
C PHE A 47 -12.70 5.99 2.19
N LEU A 48 -12.13 6.36 3.34
CA LEU A 48 -11.45 7.64 3.53
C LEU A 48 -10.23 7.76 2.62
N PHE A 49 -9.45 6.68 2.48
CA PHE A 49 -8.29 6.64 1.60
C PHE A 49 -8.68 7.02 0.17
N LEU A 50 -9.67 6.34 -0.41
CA LEU A 50 -10.09 6.59 -1.78
C LEU A 50 -10.80 7.92 -1.94
N PHE A 51 -11.62 8.34 -0.96
CA PHE A 51 -12.28 9.62 -0.98
C PHE A 51 -11.26 10.76 -1.12
N PHE A 52 -10.28 10.86 -0.22
CA PHE A 52 -9.31 11.95 -0.26
C PHE A 52 -8.34 11.83 -1.45
N ALA A 53 -7.79 10.64 -1.71
CA ALA A 53 -6.82 10.45 -2.78
C ALA A 53 -7.40 10.72 -4.17
N VAL A 54 -8.61 10.24 -4.45
CA VAL A 54 -9.28 10.48 -5.74
C VAL A 54 -9.77 11.92 -5.83
N SER A 55 -10.25 12.53 -4.75
CA SER A 55 -10.58 13.96 -4.72
C SER A 55 -9.39 14.83 -5.13
N THR A 56 -8.18 14.52 -4.67
CA THR A 56 -6.97 15.25 -5.08
C THR A 56 -6.71 15.14 -6.59
N VAL A 57 -6.91 13.95 -7.17
CA VAL A 57 -6.74 13.75 -8.62
C VAL A 57 -7.80 14.51 -9.43
N VAL A 58 -9.07 14.47 -8.99
CA VAL A 58 -10.18 15.17 -9.66
C VAL A 58 -9.96 16.69 -9.60
N ASN A 59 -9.66 17.24 -8.43
CA ASN A 59 -9.35 18.67 -8.28
C ASN A 59 -8.11 19.10 -9.08
N TYR A 60 -7.08 18.25 -9.15
CA TYR A 60 -5.92 18.52 -9.98
C TYR A 60 -6.27 18.66 -11.47
N LYS A 61 -7.41 18.13 -11.92
CA LYS A 61 -7.85 18.18 -13.32
C LYS A 61 -8.92 19.23 -13.61
N GLU A 62 -9.37 19.97 -12.61
CA GLU A 62 -10.42 20.98 -12.73
C GLU A 62 -10.12 21.98 -13.87
N PRO A 63 -10.97 22.09 -14.91
CA PRO A 63 -10.70 22.92 -16.09
C PRO A 63 -10.70 24.43 -15.80
N ASN A 64 -11.36 24.86 -14.72
CA ASN A 64 -11.47 26.28 -14.36
C ASN A 64 -10.14 26.93 -13.91
N TYR A 65 -9.10 26.14 -13.62
CA TYR A 65 -7.76 26.67 -13.34
C TYR A 65 -6.97 26.86 -14.63
N THR A 66 -6.72 28.11 -15.01
CA THR A 66 -5.99 28.48 -16.24
C THR A 66 -4.48 28.25 -16.16
N ASP A 67 -3.89 28.35 -14.96
CA ASP A 67 -2.48 28.06 -14.73
C ASP A 67 -2.28 26.63 -14.19
N GLN A 68 -1.52 25.83 -14.92
CA GLN A 68 -1.19 24.46 -14.55
C GLN A 68 -0.28 24.39 -13.31
N CYS A 69 0.53 25.42 -13.07
CA CYS A 69 1.46 25.51 -11.95
C CYS A 69 0.78 25.91 -10.63
N SER A 70 -0.46 26.42 -10.69
CA SER A 70 -1.24 26.81 -9.51
C SER A 70 -1.93 25.64 -8.79
N ARG A 71 -1.69 24.40 -9.23
CA ARG A 71 -2.31 23.17 -8.68
C ARG A 71 -1.31 22.39 -7.82
N VAL A 72 -1.81 21.41 -7.07
CA VAL A 72 -0.98 20.53 -6.21
C VAL A 72 0.07 19.72 -6.97
N GLY A 73 -0.07 19.56 -8.28
CA GLY A 73 0.85 18.82 -9.14
C GLY A 73 0.88 17.31 -8.89
N TYR A 74 1.68 16.59 -9.67
CA TYR A 74 1.89 15.15 -9.46
C TYR A 74 2.54 14.85 -8.10
N LEU A 75 3.37 15.76 -7.58
CA LEU A 75 3.94 15.66 -6.24
C LEU A 75 2.83 15.66 -5.18
N GLY A 76 1.87 16.58 -5.25
CA GLY A 76 0.75 16.63 -4.33
C GLY A 76 -0.16 15.40 -4.41
N ILE A 77 -0.37 14.86 -5.63
CA ILE A 77 -1.09 13.59 -5.80
C ILE A 77 -0.33 12.45 -5.09
N ALA A 78 0.97 12.30 -5.34
CA ALA A 78 1.77 11.27 -4.68
C ALA A 78 1.75 11.42 -3.15
N CYS A 79 1.87 12.67 -2.65
CA CYS A 79 1.76 12.98 -1.22
C CYS A 79 0.39 12.60 -0.64
N ALA A 80 -0.71 12.83 -1.36
CA ALA A 80 -2.04 12.47 -0.91
C ALA A 80 -2.17 10.95 -0.74
N TYR A 81 -1.70 10.16 -1.72
CA TYR A 81 -1.76 8.70 -1.62
C TYR A 81 -0.88 8.15 -0.48
N GLY A 82 0.39 8.56 -0.39
CA GLY A 82 1.28 8.10 0.66
C GLY A 82 0.91 8.62 2.05
N GLY A 83 0.52 9.89 2.15
CA GLY A 83 0.10 10.54 3.39
C GLY A 83 -1.17 9.93 3.97
N MET A 84 -2.18 9.63 3.13
CA MET A 84 -3.39 8.96 3.59
C MET A 84 -3.12 7.54 4.09
N ILE A 85 -2.24 6.79 3.43
CA ILE A 85 -1.81 5.48 3.94
C ILE A 85 -1.11 5.62 5.29
N PHE A 86 -0.18 6.57 5.44
CA PHE A 86 0.47 6.84 6.73
C PHE A 86 -0.57 7.10 7.85
N VAL A 87 -1.48 8.06 7.63
CA VAL A 87 -2.48 8.45 8.63
C VAL A 87 -3.40 7.28 8.98
N LEU A 88 -3.92 6.58 7.98
CA LEU A 88 -4.92 5.56 8.22
C LEU A 88 -4.34 4.26 8.78
N VAL A 89 -3.13 3.87 8.36
CA VAL A 89 -2.40 2.76 9.00
C VAL A 89 -2.10 3.11 10.46
N TYR A 90 -1.70 4.36 10.75
CA TYR A 90 -1.53 4.80 12.15
C TYR A 90 -2.82 4.62 12.96
N CYS A 91 -3.97 5.06 12.43
CA CYS A 91 -5.26 4.96 13.10
C CYS A 91 -5.77 3.51 13.27
N THR A 92 -5.48 2.62 12.32
CA THR A 92 -6.11 1.29 12.26
C THR A 92 -5.18 0.13 12.61
N SER A 93 -3.87 0.35 12.70
CA SER A 93 -2.88 -0.71 13.00
C SER A 93 -3.19 -1.47 14.29
N GLY A 94 -3.62 -0.79 15.36
CA GLY A 94 -4.01 -1.44 16.62
C GLY A 94 -5.38 -2.15 16.60
N ILE A 95 -6.19 -1.92 15.57
CA ILE A 95 -7.56 -2.44 15.46
C ILE A 95 -7.62 -3.59 14.45
N SER A 96 -7.19 -3.36 13.21
CA SER A 96 -7.23 -4.34 12.11
C SER A 96 -5.85 -4.82 11.65
N GLY A 97 -4.77 -4.15 12.07
CA GLY A 97 -3.46 -4.29 11.45
C GLY A 97 -3.21 -3.28 10.32
N GLY A 98 -4.23 -2.54 9.88
CA GLY A 98 -4.11 -1.43 8.93
C GLY A 98 -3.62 -1.86 7.56
N HIS A 99 -4.35 -2.77 6.90
CA HIS A 99 -3.95 -3.28 5.59
C HIS A 99 -4.37 -2.36 4.45
N LEU A 100 -5.65 -1.92 4.43
CA LEU A 100 -6.28 -1.03 3.45
C LEU A 100 -6.10 -1.44 1.97
N ASN A 101 -5.63 -2.66 1.74
CA ASN A 101 -5.11 -3.11 0.45
C ASN A 101 -5.20 -4.64 0.36
N PRO A 102 -5.96 -5.19 -0.61
CA PRO A 102 -6.04 -6.63 -0.81
C PRO A 102 -4.68 -7.31 -1.05
N ALA A 103 -3.71 -6.65 -1.69
CA ALA A 103 -2.38 -7.22 -1.91
C ALA A 103 -1.60 -7.38 -0.60
N VAL A 104 -1.72 -6.41 0.32
CA VAL A 104 -1.13 -6.49 1.67
C VAL A 104 -1.80 -7.58 2.49
N THR A 105 -3.14 -7.63 2.47
CA THR A 105 -3.93 -8.68 3.13
C THR A 105 -3.57 -10.07 2.63
N PHE A 106 -3.41 -10.23 1.32
CA PHE A 106 -3.02 -11.50 0.71
C PHE A 106 -1.58 -11.90 1.09
N ALA A 107 -0.65 -10.95 1.10
CA ALA A 107 0.72 -11.20 1.53
C ALA A 107 0.78 -11.71 2.97
N MET A 108 0.01 -11.10 3.89
CA MET A 108 -0.10 -11.55 5.29
C MET A 108 -0.70 -12.96 5.42
N LEU A 109 -1.66 -13.30 4.55
CA LEU A 109 -2.23 -14.65 4.48
C LEU A 109 -1.17 -15.68 4.04
N VAL A 110 -0.41 -15.38 2.99
CA VAL A 110 0.67 -16.26 2.49
C VAL A 110 1.78 -16.43 3.54
N ALA A 111 2.12 -15.36 4.26
CA ALA A 111 3.07 -15.40 5.37
C ALA A 111 2.52 -16.07 6.64
N ARG A 112 1.30 -16.62 6.60
CA ARG A 112 0.64 -17.28 7.74
C ARG A 112 0.55 -16.38 8.98
N LYS A 113 0.43 -15.07 8.80
CA LYS A 113 0.20 -14.07 9.86
C LYS A 113 -1.28 -13.76 10.07
N MET A 114 -2.17 -14.36 9.27
CA MET A 114 -3.62 -14.16 9.31
C MET A 114 -4.37 -15.39 8.78
N SER A 115 -5.60 -15.62 9.25
CA SER A 115 -6.50 -16.68 8.76
C SER A 115 -7.10 -16.34 7.39
N LEU A 116 -7.52 -17.37 6.64
CA LEU A 116 -8.18 -17.19 5.34
C LEU A 116 -9.51 -16.43 5.46
N ILE A 117 -10.27 -16.67 6.54
CA ILE A 117 -11.59 -16.07 6.76
C ILE A 117 -11.44 -14.57 6.98
N ARG A 118 -10.48 -14.16 7.83
CA ARG A 118 -10.17 -12.74 8.06
C ARG A 118 -9.63 -12.07 6.80
N ALA A 119 -8.76 -12.76 6.06
CA ALA A 119 -8.24 -12.26 4.79
C ALA A 119 -9.38 -11.95 3.80
N ALA A 120 -10.31 -12.91 3.61
CA ALA A 120 -11.46 -12.73 2.73
C ALA A 120 -12.37 -11.58 3.19
N ALA A 121 -12.67 -11.50 4.49
CA ALA A 121 -13.48 -10.43 5.05
C ALA A 121 -12.85 -9.04 4.85
N TYR A 122 -11.53 -8.92 5.03
CA TYR A 122 -10.80 -7.67 4.79
C TYR A 122 -10.82 -7.27 3.32
N MET A 123 -10.57 -8.20 2.39
CA MET A 123 -10.60 -7.89 0.96
C MET A 123 -11.97 -7.39 0.51
N VAL A 124 -13.05 -8.03 0.99
CA VAL A 124 -14.43 -7.58 0.71
C VAL A 124 -14.67 -6.20 1.31
N ALA A 125 -14.32 -5.99 2.59
CA ALA A 125 -14.47 -4.69 3.26
C ALA A 125 -13.70 -3.57 2.56
N GLN A 126 -12.45 -3.84 2.14
CA GLN A 126 -11.60 -2.92 1.41
C GLN A 126 -12.22 -2.54 0.05
N CYS A 127 -12.67 -3.53 -0.72
CA CYS A 127 -13.30 -3.28 -2.03
C CYS A 127 -14.60 -2.48 -1.90
N LEU A 128 -15.45 -2.78 -0.92
CA LEU A 128 -16.69 -2.04 -0.67
C LEU A 128 -16.40 -0.61 -0.19
N GLY A 129 -15.45 -0.44 0.72
CA GLY A 129 -15.03 0.87 1.22
C GLY A 129 -14.46 1.74 0.09
N ALA A 130 -13.54 1.19 -0.71
CA ALA A 130 -12.98 1.84 -1.89
C ALA A 130 -14.08 2.29 -2.85
N THR A 131 -15.03 1.40 -3.17
CA THR A 131 -16.14 1.68 -4.09
C THR A 131 -16.99 2.83 -3.57
N LEU A 132 -17.36 2.82 -2.29
CA LEU A 132 -18.15 3.89 -1.69
C LEU A 132 -17.39 5.23 -1.67
N GLY A 133 -16.07 5.20 -1.39
CA GLY A 133 -15.24 6.41 -1.37
C GLY A 133 -15.15 7.06 -2.74
N VAL A 134 -14.90 6.25 -3.79
CA VAL A 134 -14.88 6.72 -5.18
C VAL A 134 -16.27 7.19 -5.62
N LEU A 135 -17.33 6.49 -5.25
CA LEU A 135 -18.71 6.87 -5.56
C LEU A 135 -19.06 8.23 -4.97
N PHE A 136 -18.63 8.52 -3.73
CA PHE A 136 -18.83 9.84 -3.12
C PHE A 136 -18.13 10.95 -3.93
N VAL A 137 -16.88 10.74 -4.33
CA VAL A 137 -16.19 11.72 -5.18
C VAL A 137 -16.94 11.92 -6.49
N PHE A 138 -17.39 10.83 -7.12
CA PHE A 138 -18.16 10.88 -8.35
C PHE A 138 -19.48 11.66 -8.18
N CYS A 139 -20.26 11.41 -7.13
CA CYS A 139 -21.55 12.07 -6.94
C CYS A 139 -21.44 13.54 -6.53
N PHE A 140 -20.44 13.91 -5.72
CA PHE A 140 -20.36 15.24 -5.11
C PHE A 140 -19.38 16.19 -5.80
N MET A 141 -18.43 15.66 -6.57
CA MET A 141 -17.36 16.46 -7.17
C MET A 141 -17.32 16.34 -8.70
N TYR A 142 -18.17 15.50 -9.29
CA TYR A 142 -18.29 15.27 -10.73
C TYR A 142 -19.64 15.82 -11.20
N ALA A 143 -19.69 17.13 -11.43
CA ALA A 143 -20.94 17.86 -11.68
C ALA A 143 -21.31 18.03 -13.16
N ASP A 144 -20.49 17.57 -14.12
CA ASP A 144 -20.80 17.76 -15.54
C ASP A 144 -20.49 16.53 -16.42
N GLU A 145 -21.42 16.27 -17.35
CA GLU A 145 -21.49 15.15 -18.29
C GLU A 145 -20.43 15.24 -19.41
N GLN A 146 -19.14 15.36 -19.11
CA GLN A 146 -18.15 15.06 -20.15
C GLN A 146 -16.83 14.55 -19.59
N GLN A 147 -16.78 13.22 -19.50
CA GLN A 147 -15.62 12.40 -19.86
C GLN A 147 -14.25 12.97 -19.46
N ASN A 148 -13.76 12.61 -18.27
CA ASN A 148 -12.42 12.06 -18.24
C ASN A 148 -12.19 11.18 -17.01
N SER A 149 -12.24 9.87 -17.24
CA SER A 149 -11.67 8.85 -16.35
C SER A 149 -10.13 8.92 -16.31
N ASP A 150 -9.54 9.76 -17.18
CA ASP A 150 -8.11 9.97 -17.29
C ASP A 150 -7.50 10.30 -15.92
N GLY A 151 -6.45 9.57 -15.54
CA GLY A 151 -5.70 9.76 -14.31
C GLY A 151 -6.38 9.24 -13.03
N VAL A 152 -7.71 9.09 -13.01
CA VAL A 152 -8.43 8.47 -11.88
C VAL A 152 -8.38 6.95 -11.99
N VAL A 153 -8.70 6.41 -13.17
CA VAL A 153 -8.66 4.97 -13.45
C VAL A 153 -7.23 4.55 -13.78
N ASN A 154 -6.78 3.44 -13.18
CA ASN A 154 -5.49 2.86 -13.52
C ASN A 154 -5.50 2.26 -14.92
N VAL A 155 -4.74 2.86 -15.82
CA VAL A 155 -4.58 2.42 -17.22
C VAL A 155 -3.13 2.56 -17.63
N VAL A 156 -2.65 1.64 -18.48
CA VAL A 156 -1.31 1.78 -19.04
C VAL A 156 -1.32 2.94 -20.02
N SER A 157 -0.42 3.91 -19.80
CA SER A 157 -0.24 5.05 -20.68
C SER A 157 0.17 4.60 -22.08
N ARG A 158 -0.30 5.32 -23.11
CA ARG A 158 -0.16 4.94 -24.54
C ARG A 158 1.28 4.73 -24.99
N ASN A 159 2.25 5.31 -24.27
CA ASN A 159 3.67 5.24 -24.57
C ASN A 159 4.36 3.97 -24.03
N TYR A 160 3.64 3.14 -23.28
CA TYR A 160 4.22 1.96 -22.63
C TYR A 160 3.52 0.68 -23.08
N SER A 161 4.30 -0.39 -23.19
CA SER A 161 3.75 -1.73 -23.42
C SER A 161 3.00 -2.23 -22.19
N LYS A 162 2.02 -3.10 -22.41
CA LYS A 162 1.30 -3.77 -21.33
C LYS A 162 2.23 -4.55 -20.38
N GLY A 163 3.30 -5.14 -20.93
CA GLY A 163 4.34 -5.82 -20.14
C GLY A 163 5.11 -4.87 -19.22
N ALA A 164 5.44 -3.66 -19.69
CA ALA A 164 6.05 -2.63 -18.87
C ALA A 164 5.11 -2.17 -17.74
N GLY A 165 3.83 -1.96 -18.06
CA GLY A 165 2.80 -1.65 -17.06
C GLY A 165 2.65 -2.74 -15.99
N LEU A 166 2.65 -4.02 -16.38
CA LEU A 166 2.62 -5.13 -15.43
C LEU A 166 3.88 -5.20 -14.58
N GLY A 167 5.06 -5.02 -15.19
CA GLY A 167 6.34 -5.07 -14.50
C GLY A 167 6.47 -3.97 -13.45
N ILE A 168 6.04 -2.74 -13.75
CA ILE A 168 6.16 -1.63 -12.80
C ILE A 168 5.18 -1.78 -11.62
N GLU A 169 3.96 -2.26 -11.88
CA GLU A 169 3.00 -2.56 -10.81
C GLU A 169 3.51 -3.68 -9.90
N PHE A 170 4.13 -4.73 -10.48
CA PHE A 170 4.77 -5.79 -9.70
C PHE A 170 5.87 -5.25 -8.79
N VAL A 171 6.80 -4.45 -9.33
CA VAL A 171 7.89 -3.86 -8.55
C VAL A 171 7.35 -2.90 -7.48
N GLY A 172 6.36 -2.07 -7.83
CA GLY A 172 5.72 -1.15 -6.88
C GLY A 172 5.02 -1.87 -5.73
N THR A 173 4.24 -2.92 -6.01
CA THR A 173 3.64 -3.76 -4.98
C THR A 173 4.69 -4.51 -4.17
N PHE A 174 5.78 -4.97 -4.79
CA PHE A 174 6.89 -5.60 -4.08
C PHE A 174 7.50 -4.65 -3.04
N VAL A 175 7.83 -3.41 -3.44
CA VAL A 175 8.36 -2.38 -2.53
C VAL A 175 7.40 -2.15 -1.36
N LEU A 176 6.11 -1.95 -1.65
CA LEU A 176 5.09 -1.76 -0.61
C LEU A 176 5.03 -2.94 0.38
N VAL A 177 4.86 -4.16 -0.13
CA VAL A 177 4.70 -5.35 0.72
C VAL A 177 5.98 -5.67 1.48
N TYR A 178 7.16 -5.50 0.86
CA TYR A 178 8.45 -5.62 1.53
C TYR A 178 8.58 -4.63 2.69
N THR A 179 8.19 -3.36 2.48
CA THR A 179 8.18 -2.37 3.55
C THR A 179 7.17 -2.72 4.65
N VAL A 180 5.99 -3.24 4.31
CA VAL A 180 5.02 -3.71 5.31
C VAL A 180 5.63 -4.79 6.20
N PHE A 181 6.25 -5.82 5.63
CA PHE A 181 6.92 -6.87 6.42
C PHE A 181 8.08 -6.34 7.25
N SER A 182 8.86 -5.40 6.71
CA SER A 182 9.95 -4.77 7.45
C SER A 182 9.45 -3.87 8.59
N ALA A 183 8.20 -3.39 8.48
CA ALA A 183 7.54 -2.53 9.45
C ALA A 183 6.63 -3.29 10.44
N THR A 184 6.55 -4.62 10.39
CA THR A 184 5.77 -5.39 11.36
C THR A 184 6.46 -5.39 12.73
N ASP A 185 5.71 -5.09 13.79
CA ASP A 185 6.19 -5.26 15.16
C ASP A 185 6.10 -6.75 15.56
N PRO A 186 7.24 -7.43 15.81
CA PRO A 186 7.26 -8.84 16.18
C PRO A 186 6.62 -9.16 17.53
N LYS A 187 6.39 -8.14 18.39
CA LYS A 187 5.92 -8.30 19.77
C LYS A 187 4.49 -7.82 19.99
N ARG A 188 3.88 -7.17 19.01
CA ARG A 188 2.57 -6.54 19.17
C ARG A 188 1.62 -6.99 18.08
N ASN A 189 0.48 -7.50 18.51
CA ASN A 189 -0.62 -7.87 17.62
C ASN A 189 -1.78 -6.87 17.75
N ALA A 190 -2.54 -6.73 16.66
CA ALA A 190 -3.82 -6.05 16.63
C ALA A 190 -4.82 -6.78 17.53
N ARG A 191 -5.77 -6.00 18.07
CA ARG A 191 -6.65 -6.42 19.15
C ARG A 191 -7.32 -7.78 18.92
N ASP A 192 -7.08 -8.70 19.86
CA ASP A 192 -7.65 -10.06 19.89
C ASP A 192 -7.44 -10.84 18.58
N SER A 193 -6.25 -10.70 17.96
CA SER A 193 -5.91 -11.36 16.70
C SER A 193 -4.42 -11.71 16.62
N HIS A 194 -4.05 -12.48 15.58
CA HIS A 194 -2.65 -12.81 15.26
C HIS A 194 -1.99 -11.82 14.29
N VAL A 195 -2.70 -10.75 13.91
CA VAL A 195 -2.21 -9.79 12.92
C VAL A 195 -1.23 -8.83 13.60
N PRO A 196 0.00 -8.63 13.10
CA PRO A 196 0.97 -7.74 13.72
C PRO A 196 0.58 -6.27 13.57
N VAL A 197 1.00 -5.44 14.53
CA VAL A 197 0.89 -3.98 14.44
C VAL A 197 1.99 -3.45 13.50
N LEU A 198 1.66 -2.49 12.65
CA LEU A 198 2.57 -1.94 11.65
C LEU A 198 3.13 -0.56 12.05
N ALA A 199 4.39 -0.29 11.72
CA ALA A 199 4.96 1.05 11.75
C ALA A 199 4.48 1.85 10.51
N PRO A 200 3.65 2.89 10.68
CA PRO A 200 2.90 3.47 9.56
C PRO A 200 3.74 4.40 8.66
N LEU A 201 4.76 5.06 9.21
CA LEU A 201 5.52 6.08 8.48
C LEU A 201 6.31 5.49 7.29
N PRO A 202 7.09 4.40 7.44
CA PRO A 202 7.75 3.77 6.29
C PRO A 202 6.77 3.29 5.23
N ILE A 203 5.62 2.75 5.63
CA ILE A 203 4.61 2.22 4.70
C ILE A 203 4.01 3.35 3.86
N GLY A 204 3.62 4.47 4.49
CA GLY A 204 3.14 5.64 3.76
C GLY A 204 4.20 6.23 2.83
N PHE A 205 5.46 6.27 3.25
CA PHE A 205 6.57 6.71 2.41
C PHE A 205 6.84 5.77 1.23
N ALA A 206 6.72 4.45 1.40
CA ALA A 206 6.85 3.50 0.30
C ALA A 206 5.77 3.74 -0.76
N VAL A 207 4.52 3.94 -0.33
CA VAL A 207 3.43 4.32 -1.25
C VAL A 207 3.74 5.63 -1.94
N PHE A 208 4.18 6.66 -1.22
CA PHE A 208 4.57 7.96 -1.78
C PHE A 208 5.64 7.83 -2.87
N VAL A 209 6.76 7.15 -2.57
CA VAL A 209 7.89 6.97 -3.49
C VAL A 209 7.49 6.18 -4.73
N VAL A 210 6.70 5.11 -4.56
CA VAL A 210 6.19 4.34 -5.70
C VAL A 210 5.31 5.24 -6.58
N HIS A 211 4.42 6.05 -6.00
CA HIS A 211 3.60 6.98 -6.78
C HIS A 211 4.43 7.98 -7.59
N LEU A 212 5.50 8.54 -7.03
CA LEU A 212 6.40 9.43 -7.77
C LEU A 212 6.97 8.77 -9.03
N ALA A 213 7.27 7.48 -8.98
CA ALA A 213 7.85 6.75 -10.11
C ALA A 213 6.79 6.22 -11.10
N THR A 214 5.61 5.81 -10.62
CA THR A 214 4.68 4.99 -11.41
C THR A 214 3.44 5.72 -11.91
N ILE A 215 3.15 6.94 -11.41
CA ILE A 215 2.02 7.76 -11.89
C ILE A 215 2.02 7.92 -13.43
N PRO A 216 3.15 8.28 -14.10
CA PRO A 216 3.15 8.50 -15.55
C PRO A 216 2.92 7.24 -16.40
N ILE A 217 3.10 6.05 -15.82
CA ILE A 217 3.03 4.77 -16.54
C ILE A 217 1.64 4.15 -16.40
N THR A 218 1.11 4.05 -15.18
CA THR A 218 -0.15 3.35 -14.88
C THR A 218 -1.14 4.14 -14.01
N GLY A 219 -0.77 5.35 -13.59
CA GLY A 219 -1.48 6.08 -12.53
C GLY A 219 -1.27 5.50 -11.12
N THR A 220 -0.39 4.48 -10.98
CA THR A 220 -0.10 3.73 -9.76
C THR A 220 -1.29 2.97 -9.20
N GLY A 221 -1.33 1.66 -9.46
CA GLY A 221 -2.30 0.73 -8.92
C GLY A 221 -1.90 0.33 -7.51
N ILE A 222 -0.94 -0.59 -7.39
CA ILE A 222 -0.37 -1.28 -6.21
C ILE A 222 -1.37 -1.74 -5.13
N ASN A 223 -2.67 -1.56 -5.37
CA ASN A 223 -3.80 -1.78 -4.50
C ASN A 223 -5.00 -2.22 -5.37
N PRO A 224 -5.38 -3.51 -5.32
CA PRO A 224 -6.50 -4.02 -6.10
C PRO A 224 -7.85 -3.37 -5.77
N ALA A 225 -8.13 -3.04 -4.51
CA ALA A 225 -9.41 -2.41 -4.13
C ALA A 225 -9.54 -1.00 -4.73
N ARG A 226 -8.46 -0.21 -4.71
CA ARG A 226 -8.40 1.11 -5.37
C ARG A 226 -8.62 1.01 -6.88
N SER A 227 -7.93 0.06 -7.50
CA SER A 227 -7.96 -0.13 -8.95
C SER A 227 -9.32 -0.66 -9.41
N LEU A 228 -9.96 -1.53 -8.62
CA LEU A 228 -11.31 -2.04 -8.87
C LEU A 228 -12.37 -0.95 -8.72
N ALA A 229 -12.35 -0.20 -7.62
CA ALA A 229 -13.35 0.82 -7.32
C ALA A 229 -13.40 1.93 -8.37
N THR A 230 -12.24 2.45 -8.76
CA THR A 230 -12.16 3.48 -9.80
C THR A 230 -12.66 2.98 -11.16
N ASN A 231 -12.31 1.75 -11.52
CA ASN A 231 -12.79 1.13 -12.76
C ASN A 231 -14.33 0.94 -12.74
N LEU A 232 -14.86 0.38 -11.65
CA LEU A 232 -16.30 0.14 -11.47
C LEU A 232 -17.16 1.40 -11.62
N ILE A 233 -16.73 2.50 -11.01
CA ILE A 233 -17.50 3.76 -11.02
C ILE A 233 -17.34 4.51 -12.35
N TYR A 234 -16.14 4.58 -12.92
CA TYR A 234 -15.86 5.43 -14.08
C TYR A 234 -15.99 4.72 -15.45
N ARG A 235 -16.06 3.39 -15.49
CA ARG A 235 -16.22 2.60 -16.74
C ARG A 235 -17.48 1.71 -16.76
N GLY A 236 -18.18 1.60 -15.64
CA GLY A 236 -19.39 0.80 -15.52
C GLY A 236 -19.16 -0.70 -15.34
N THR A 237 -20.18 -1.41 -14.88
CA THR A 237 -20.13 -2.83 -14.50
C THR A 237 -19.90 -3.78 -15.67
N ALA A 238 -20.41 -3.44 -16.86
CA ALA A 238 -20.31 -4.29 -18.04
C ALA A 238 -18.87 -4.43 -18.55
N GLU A 239 -18.12 -3.33 -18.63
CA GLU A 239 -16.71 -3.35 -19.04
C GLU A 239 -15.83 -4.06 -18.00
N VAL A 240 -16.10 -3.86 -16.71
CA VAL A 240 -15.39 -4.55 -15.62
C VAL A 240 -15.65 -6.05 -15.66
N MET A 241 -16.90 -6.48 -15.85
CA MET A 241 -17.24 -7.90 -15.91
C MET A 241 -16.70 -8.56 -17.17
N ASP A 242 -16.71 -7.85 -18.31
CA ASP A 242 -16.05 -8.31 -19.54
C ASP A 242 -14.54 -8.45 -19.35
N ASP A 243 -13.87 -7.52 -18.66
CA ASP A 243 -12.44 -7.63 -18.33
C ASP A 243 -12.15 -8.79 -17.37
N LEU A 244 -13.04 -9.06 -16.41
CA LEU A 244 -12.91 -10.21 -15.49
C LEU A 244 -13.11 -11.54 -16.21
N VAL A 245 -14.16 -11.64 -17.04
CA VAL A 245 -14.55 -12.87 -17.77
C VAL A 245 -13.59 -13.16 -18.93
N ARG A 246 -13.22 -12.17 -19.74
CA ARG A 246 -12.27 -12.35 -20.87
C ARG A 246 -10.87 -12.72 -20.39
N SER A 247 -10.47 -12.31 -19.19
CA SER A 247 -9.19 -12.74 -18.59
C SER A 247 -9.09 -14.26 -18.37
N SER A 248 -10.24 -14.96 -18.28
CA SER A 248 -10.28 -16.41 -18.13
C SER A 248 -10.19 -17.18 -19.46
N LEU A 249 -10.38 -16.52 -20.62
CA LEU A 249 -10.50 -17.22 -21.92
C LEU A 249 -9.70 -16.61 -23.09
N THR A 250 -9.17 -15.39 -23.01
CA THR A 250 -8.36 -14.81 -24.09
C THR A 250 -7.31 -13.83 -23.56
N SER A 251 -6.10 -13.88 -24.11
CA SER A 251 -4.91 -13.10 -23.72
C SER A 251 -5.01 -11.59 -24.00
N SER A 252 -6.16 -10.98 -23.78
CA SER A 252 -6.34 -9.52 -23.79
C SER A 252 -6.00 -8.98 -22.41
N ILE A 253 -4.69 -8.84 -22.16
CA ILE A 253 -4.13 -8.46 -20.87
C ILE A 253 -4.45 -6.98 -20.60
N HIS A 254 -5.47 -6.71 -19.77
CA HIS A 254 -5.53 -5.51 -18.95
C HIS A 254 -4.81 -5.82 -17.64
N VAL A 255 -3.84 -4.97 -17.28
CA VAL A 255 -2.93 -5.15 -16.13
C VAL A 255 -3.69 -5.30 -14.79
N ASN A 256 -4.96 -4.90 -14.75
CA ASN A 256 -5.83 -5.00 -13.58
C ASN A 256 -6.45 -6.40 -13.35
N SER A 257 -6.62 -7.22 -14.40
CA SER A 257 -7.25 -8.56 -14.29
C SER A 257 -6.28 -9.68 -13.88
N TYR A 258 -4.96 -9.44 -13.92
CA TYR A 258 -3.93 -10.44 -13.58
C TYR A 258 -3.46 -10.40 -12.11
N TYR A 259 -3.99 -9.47 -11.31
CA TYR A 259 -3.55 -9.28 -9.92
C TYR A 259 -3.64 -10.53 -9.03
N PRO A 260 -4.68 -11.38 -9.10
CA PRO A 260 -4.70 -12.59 -8.25
C PRO A 260 -3.83 -13.75 -8.80
N PHE A 261 -3.57 -13.82 -10.11
CA PHE A 261 -2.90 -14.98 -10.74
C PHE A 261 -1.39 -14.82 -10.93
N ALA A 262 -0.88 -13.60 -11.19
CA ALA A 262 0.57 -13.35 -11.23
C ALA A 262 1.22 -13.42 -9.84
N PHE A 263 0.43 -13.17 -8.79
CA PHE A 263 0.85 -13.25 -7.40
C PHE A 263 1.16 -14.69 -6.96
N GLN A 264 0.46 -15.68 -7.53
CA GLN A 264 0.66 -17.11 -7.23
C GLN A 264 2.02 -17.64 -7.72
N ARG A 265 2.61 -17.06 -8.77
CA ARG A 265 3.80 -17.62 -9.45
C ARG A 265 5.15 -17.32 -8.76
N ASN A 266 5.19 -16.51 -7.70
CA ASN A 266 6.43 -16.15 -7.00
C ASN A 266 6.42 -16.42 -5.49
N ILE A 267 5.58 -17.34 -5.01
CA ILE A 267 5.53 -17.80 -3.60
C ILE A 267 6.93 -18.21 -3.08
N ASN A 268 7.80 -18.73 -3.94
CA ASN A 268 9.15 -19.15 -3.55
C ASN A 268 10.11 -17.97 -3.28
N MET A 269 9.96 -16.84 -3.98
CA MET A 269 10.75 -15.63 -3.72
C MET A 269 10.31 -14.97 -2.40
N TRP A 270 9.00 -14.98 -2.15
CA TRP A 270 8.43 -14.51 -0.89
C TRP A 270 8.85 -15.37 0.29
N ARG A 271 8.92 -16.71 0.16
CA ARG A 271 9.45 -17.60 1.21
C ARG A 271 10.87 -17.23 1.63
N VAL A 272 11.77 -16.93 0.70
CA VAL A 272 13.16 -16.56 1.02
C VAL A 272 13.24 -15.26 1.85
N VAL A 273 12.35 -14.30 1.60
CA VAL A 273 12.26 -13.04 2.37
C VAL A 273 11.52 -13.23 3.70
N ILE A 274 10.52 -14.11 3.74
CA ILE A 274 9.66 -14.40 4.91
C ILE A 274 10.33 -15.34 5.92
N ASP A 275 11.16 -16.28 5.46
CA ASP A 275 11.79 -17.32 6.29
C ASP A 275 13.05 -16.82 7.04
N ASN A 276 13.50 -15.57 6.79
CA ASN A 276 14.72 -15.02 7.41
C ASN A 276 14.57 -13.58 7.99
N PRO A 277 13.54 -13.30 8.82
CA PRO A 277 13.30 -11.96 9.37
C PRO A 277 14.33 -11.55 10.44
N SER A 278 15.05 -12.50 11.04
CA SER A 278 16.01 -12.27 12.13
C SER A 278 17.29 -11.54 11.72
N HIS A 279 17.60 -11.47 10.41
CA HIS A 279 18.71 -10.71 9.87
C HIS A 279 18.35 -9.26 9.48
N ILE A 280 17.07 -8.91 9.47
CA ILE A 280 16.58 -7.55 9.18
C ILE A 280 16.38 -6.82 10.51
N LYS A 281 17.46 -6.67 11.27
CA LYS A 281 17.50 -5.67 12.33
C LYS A 281 17.82 -4.33 11.68
N ILE A 282 16.85 -3.43 11.63
CA ILE A 282 17.17 -2.00 11.57
C ILE A 282 18.04 -1.74 12.81
N LEU A 283 19.29 -1.35 12.57
CA LEU A 283 20.25 -1.01 13.61
C LEU A 283 19.64 0.10 14.47
N ASN A 284 19.14 -0.28 15.65
CA ASN A 284 18.95 0.65 16.75
C ASN A 284 20.35 0.93 17.30
N GLU A 285 20.92 2.07 16.90
CA GLU A 285 21.95 2.89 17.55
C GLU A 285 22.87 3.52 16.49
N THR A 286 22.50 4.71 16.03
CA THR A 286 23.46 5.80 15.83
C THR A 286 22.73 7.09 16.09
N THR A 287 22.99 7.66 17.25
CA THR A 287 22.83 9.08 17.55
C THR A 287 23.45 9.85 16.38
N VAL A 288 22.62 10.52 15.57
CA VAL A 288 23.11 11.49 14.59
C VAL A 288 23.50 12.72 15.40
N THR A 289 24.73 12.75 15.90
CA THR A 289 25.37 13.99 16.32
C THR A 289 25.70 14.74 15.04
N PHE A 290 25.02 15.86 14.81
CA PHE A 290 25.43 16.84 13.81
C PHE A 290 26.74 17.45 14.27
N ASP A 291 27.86 16.90 13.81
CA ASP A 291 29.15 17.55 13.95
C ASP A 291 29.20 18.67 12.89
N SER A 292 29.03 19.90 13.34
CA SER A 292 29.15 21.09 12.49
C SER A 292 30.62 21.30 12.15
N GLN A 293 31.07 20.76 11.01
CA GLN A 293 32.30 21.20 10.37
C GLN A 293 31.97 22.14 9.18
N PRO A 294 32.56 23.35 9.14
CA PRO A 294 32.32 24.30 8.05
C PRO A 294 32.95 23.78 6.75
N CYS A 295 32.15 23.72 5.69
CA CYS A 295 32.58 23.35 4.35
C CYS A 295 33.52 24.42 3.77
N THR A 296 34.83 24.23 3.89
CA THR A 296 35.83 24.93 3.06
C THR A 296 36.06 24.14 1.78
N HIS A 297 35.22 24.36 0.77
CA HIS A 297 35.58 24.31 -0.66
C HIS A 297 34.35 24.65 -1.52
N CYS A 298 34.00 25.94 -1.54
CA CYS A 298 33.22 26.56 -2.61
C CYS A 298 33.92 27.87 -2.96
N ASN A 299 34.91 27.80 -3.84
CA ASN A 299 35.45 28.94 -4.58
C ASN A 299 36.34 28.43 -5.71
N SER A 300 35.76 28.29 -6.90
CA SER A 300 36.38 28.56 -8.21
C SER A 300 35.52 27.88 -9.26
N VAL A 301 34.65 28.66 -9.94
CA VAL A 301 34.51 28.79 -11.40
C VAL A 301 33.31 29.73 -11.61
N ALA A 302 33.57 31.03 -11.55
CA ALA A 302 32.63 32.07 -11.94
C ALA A 302 33.42 33.28 -12.47
N SER A 303 33.98 33.15 -13.68
CA SER A 303 34.39 34.27 -14.54
C SER A 303 34.91 33.73 -15.88
N HIS A 304 34.64 34.48 -16.95
CA HIS A 304 34.87 34.23 -18.39
C HIS A 304 33.69 33.56 -19.12
N ASN A 305 33.02 34.17 -20.11
CA ASN A 305 33.22 35.42 -20.84
C ASN A 305 31.85 35.92 -21.35
N LEU A 306 31.58 37.21 -21.13
CA LEU A 306 30.80 38.05 -22.04
C LEU A 306 31.80 38.94 -22.76
N ALA A 307 31.88 38.80 -24.08
CA ALA A 307 32.36 39.79 -25.04
C ALA A 307 31.63 39.52 -26.36
#